data_AF-V5GW85-F1
#
_entry.id   AF-V5GW85-F1
#
_cell.length_a   1.000
_cell.length_b   1.000
_cell.length_c   1.000
_cell.angle_alpha   90.00
_cell.angle_beta   90.00
_cell.angle_gamma   90.00
#
_symmetry.space_group_name_H-M   'P 1'
#
loop_
_entity.id
_entity.type
_entity.pdbx_description
1 polymer ?
#
loop_
_entity_poly.entity_id
_entity_poly.type
_entity_poly.pdbx_seq_one_letter_code
_entity_poly.pdbx_strand_id
1 'polypeptide(L)'
;VLGLLALSISLVSSTSGSTRCKNQSGGNVDWFILYKLPKMQKTKGNAFTPAGGEFVYIDSDSPTSARTWTLSSQDLYRPPNPLAYTLAPLYQKDVPQDILYVVYNDQSPDRYNGTRNGHSKGVVMFDEAVGIWLLHSAPRFVENLHGGVYTFPENARENAQIFICVTFPATQLNAIAKQLRMQYAKRVRQGILNGDATKTRPDGSPLQGQLHTWTNDETEYRQRDQSRRKTIPQRCQEGQPGS
;
A
#
# COMPACT_ATOMS: atom_id res chain seq x y z
N VAL A 1 9.79 57.02 -19.87
CA VAL A 1 8.89 55.94 -19.42
C VAL A 1 9.72 54.66 -19.32
N LEU A 2 10.35 54.41 -18.18
CA LEU A 2 11.06 53.15 -17.93
C LEU A 2 10.10 52.21 -17.20
N GLY A 3 9.66 51.14 -17.88
CA GLY A 3 8.84 50.09 -17.29
C GLY A 3 9.73 49.03 -16.64
N LEU A 4 9.66 48.89 -15.32
CA LEU A 4 10.20 47.74 -14.61
C LEU A 4 9.26 46.55 -14.82
N LEU A 5 9.70 45.54 -15.56
CA LEU A 5 9.09 44.21 -15.54
C LEU A 5 9.48 43.51 -14.23
N ALA A 6 8.55 43.45 -13.29
CA ALA A 6 8.68 42.59 -12.11
C ALA A 6 8.46 41.14 -12.55
N LEU A 7 9.56 40.39 -12.67
CA LEU A 7 9.51 38.94 -12.89
C LEU A 7 9.10 38.29 -11.55
N SER A 8 7.82 37.99 -11.39
CA SER A 8 7.31 37.26 -10.23
C SER A 8 7.84 35.83 -10.26
N ILE A 9 8.92 35.56 -9.53
CA ILE A 9 9.37 34.20 -9.24
C ILE A 9 8.33 33.61 -8.29
N SER A 10 7.41 32.82 -8.83
CA SER A 10 6.54 31.98 -8.02
C SER A 10 7.42 30.99 -7.28
N LEU A 11 7.63 31.21 -5.99
CA LEU A 11 8.25 30.24 -5.10
C LEU A 11 7.32 29.02 -5.11
N VAL A 12 7.71 27.97 -5.82
CA VAL A 12 7.01 26.69 -5.78
C VAL A 12 7.29 26.15 -4.38
N SER A 13 6.39 26.44 -3.45
CA SER A 13 6.36 25.77 -2.16
C SER A 13 6.20 24.28 -2.46
N SER A 14 7.27 23.52 -2.26
CA SER A 14 7.25 22.07 -2.21
C SER A 14 6.36 21.69 -1.03
N THR A 15 5.05 21.65 -1.24
CA THR A 15 4.14 21.07 -0.27
C THR A 15 4.54 19.61 -0.18
N SER A 16 5.13 19.20 0.95
CA SER A 16 5.19 17.79 1.34
C SER A 16 3.80 17.21 1.06
N GLY A 17 3.71 16.35 0.05
CA GLY A 17 2.42 15.87 -0.44
C GLY A 17 1.73 15.12 0.69
N SER A 18 0.57 15.61 1.12
CA SER A 18 -0.20 15.01 2.21
C SER A 18 -0.37 13.50 2.02
N THR A 19 -0.20 12.74 3.10
CA THR A 19 -0.24 11.28 3.13
C THR A 19 -1.66 10.75 3.05
N ARG A 20 -2.29 10.95 1.88
CA ARG A 20 -3.68 10.57 1.61
C ARG A 20 -3.78 9.72 0.35
N CYS A 21 -4.84 8.91 0.29
CA CYS A 21 -5.22 8.24 -0.95
C CYS A 21 -5.51 9.30 -2.01
N LYS A 22 -4.96 9.10 -3.20
CA LYS A 22 -5.12 10.01 -4.33
C LYS A 22 -5.94 9.37 -5.43
N ASN A 23 -6.90 10.10 -5.99
CA ASN A 23 -7.70 9.64 -7.10
C ASN A 23 -6.97 9.74 -8.45
N GLN A 24 -7.68 9.40 -9.53
CA GLN A 24 -7.14 9.42 -10.89
C GLN A 24 -6.65 10.81 -11.35
N SER A 25 -7.15 11.88 -10.72
CA SER A 25 -6.75 13.27 -10.98
C SER A 25 -5.71 13.79 -9.98
N GLY A 26 -5.21 12.96 -9.07
CA GLY A 26 -4.30 13.36 -8.00
C GLY A 26 -4.97 14.10 -6.83
N GLY A 27 -6.31 14.17 -6.81
CA GLY A 27 -7.09 14.74 -5.70
C GLY A 27 -7.13 13.80 -4.50
N ASN A 28 -7.23 14.35 -3.29
CA ASN A 28 -7.36 13.57 -2.07
C ASN A 28 -8.74 12.90 -2.00
N VAL A 29 -8.78 11.62 -1.62
CA VAL A 29 -10.00 10.85 -1.37
C VAL A 29 -9.89 10.09 -0.05
N ASP A 30 -11.03 9.76 0.56
CA ASP A 30 -11.05 9.00 1.81
C ASP A 30 -10.75 7.51 1.57
N TRP A 31 -11.16 6.99 0.42
CA TRP A 31 -10.80 5.65 -0.02
C TRP A 31 -10.91 5.53 -1.53
N PHE A 32 -10.22 4.54 -2.09
CA PHE A 32 -10.48 4.04 -3.44
C PHE A 32 -10.33 2.53 -3.52
N ILE A 33 -11.01 1.95 -4.50
CA ILE A 33 -10.74 0.59 -4.96
C ILE A 33 -10.35 0.62 -6.42
N LEU A 34 -9.24 -0.04 -6.72
CA LEU A 34 -8.70 -0.20 -8.05
C LEU A 34 -8.57 -1.70 -8.34
N TYR A 35 -9.16 -2.15 -9.44
CA TYR A 35 -9.12 -3.53 -9.88
C TYR A 35 -8.44 -3.62 -11.24
N LYS A 36 -7.18 -4.05 -11.24
CA LYS A 36 -6.37 -4.27 -12.44
C LYS A 36 -6.88 -5.50 -13.19
N LEU A 37 -7.12 -5.35 -14.48
CA LEU A 37 -7.56 -6.42 -15.36
C LEU A 37 -6.38 -7.36 -15.69
N PRO A 38 -6.63 -8.66 -15.89
CA PRO A 38 -5.60 -9.58 -16.36
C PRO A 38 -5.25 -9.28 -17.81
N LYS A 39 -4.04 -9.65 -18.23
CA LYS A 39 -3.68 -9.63 -19.65
C LYS A 39 -4.46 -10.73 -20.36
N MET A 40 -5.14 -10.37 -21.45
CA MET A 40 -5.96 -11.31 -22.21
C MET A 40 -5.41 -11.49 -23.62
N GLN A 41 -5.67 -12.65 -24.21
CA GLN A 41 -5.42 -12.88 -25.63
C GLN A 41 -6.58 -12.35 -26.46
N LYS A 42 -6.27 -11.86 -27.66
CA LYS A 42 -7.28 -11.42 -28.61
C LYS A 42 -8.07 -12.63 -29.11
N THR A 43 -9.34 -12.71 -28.77
CA THR A 43 -10.27 -13.71 -29.31
C THR A 43 -11.28 -13.03 -30.24
N LYS A 44 -11.78 -13.76 -31.24
CA LYS A 44 -12.86 -13.26 -32.11
C LYS A 44 -14.08 -12.97 -31.24
N GLY A 45 -14.54 -11.72 -31.21
CA GLY A 45 -15.73 -11.29 -30.46
C GLY A 45 -15.45 -10.39 -29.25
N ASN A 46 -14.19 -10.25 -28.80
CA ASN A 46 -13.88 -9.30 -27.72
C ASN A 46 -13.90 -7.86 -28.25
N ALA A 47 -14.80 -7.02 -27.71
CA ALA A 47 -14.82 -5.58 -27.98
C ALA A 47 -13.59 -4.86 -27.38
N PHE A 48 -12.99 -5.45 -26.34
CA PHE A 48 -11.83 -4.93 -25.62
C PHE A 48 -10.95 -6.10 -25.18
N THR A 49 -9.62 -5.96 -25.34
CA THR A 49 -8.63 -6.98 -24.94
C THR A 49 -7.57 -6.31 -24.06
N PRO A 50 -7.63 -6.46 -22.73
CA PRO A 50 -6.67 -5.83 -21.84
C PRO A 50 -5.24 -6.35 -22.02
N ALA A 51 -4.27 -5.45 -22.01
CA ALA A 51 -2.84 -5.72 -22.01
C ALA A 51 -2.27 -5.94 -20.58
N GLY A 52 -3.12 -5.84 -19.56
CA GLY A 52 -2.82 -6.14 -18.17
C GLY A 52 -2.35 -4.94 -17.34
N GLY A 53 -2.42 -3.73 -17.89
CA GLY A 53 -2.18 -2.46 -17.20
C GLY A 53 -3.45 -1.66 -16.93
N GLU A 54 -4.53 -2.00 -17.62
CA GLU A 54 -5.85 -1.39 -17.51
C GLU A 54 -6.53 -1.81 -16.21
N PHE A 55 -7.34 -0.93 -15.66
CA PHE A 55 -8.02 -1.16 -14.40
C PHE A 55 -9.39 -0.50 -14.38
N VAL A 56 -10.30 -1.08 -13.62
CA VAL A 56 -11.55 -0.41 -13.22
C VAL A 56 -11.37 0.26 -11.86
N TYR A 57 -12.06 1.37 -11.66
CA TYR A 57 -11.82 2.27 -10.54
C TYR A 57 -13.12 2.81 -9.94
N ILE A 58 -13.11 2.99 -8.62
CA ILE A 58 -14.14 3.69 -7.84
C ILE A 58 -13.50 4.32 -6.58
N ASP A 59 -14.03 5.43 -6.12
CA ASP A 59 -13.53 6.15 -4.94
C ASP A 59 -14.66 6.74 -4.07
N SER A 60 -14.27 7.40 -2.97
CA SER A 60 -15.20 8.03 -2.03
C SER A 60 -16.06 9.14 -2.61
N ASP A 61 -15.60 9.78 -3.69
CA ASP A 61 -16.25 10.93 -4.31
C ASP A 61 -17.20 10.50 -5.43
N SER A 62 -17.17 9.21 -5.78
CA SER A 62 -18.05 8.60 -6.77
C SER A 62 -19.52 8.74 -6.32
N PRO A 63 -20.42 9.27 -7.17
CA PRO A 63 -21.82 9.46 -6.79
C PRO A 63 -22.48 8.16 -6.36
N THR A 64 -23.19 8.15 -5.24
CA THR A 64 -23.91 6.95 -4.75
C THR A 64 -25.00 6.46 -5.69
N SER A 65 -25.47 7.33 -6.59
CA SER A 65 -26.37 6.99 -7.70
C SER A 65 -25.66 6.33 -8.88
N ALA A 66 -24.35 6.57 -9.06
CA ALA A 66 -23.51 5.94 -10.06
C ALA A 66 -23.00 4.60 -9.52
N ARG A 67 -23.79 3.54 -9.71
CA ARG A 67 -23.50 2.18 -9.22
C ARG A 67 -22.37 1.46 -9.97
N THR A 68 -21.62 2.15 -10.83
CA THR A 68 -20.74 1.49 -11.80
C THR A 68 -19.30 1.93 -11.62
N TRP A 69 -18.47 0.92 -11.41
CA TRP A 69 -17.03 1.00 -11.62
C TRP A 69 -16.76 1.51 -13.04
N THR A 70 -15.79 2.39 -13.16
CA THR A 70 -15.42 2.97 -14.45
C THR A 70 -14.12 2.36 -14.95
N LEU A 71 -14.07 1.98 -16.22
CA LEU A 71 -12.80 1.61 -16.85
C LEU A 71 -11.95 2.88 -16.95
N SER A 72 -10.77 2.85 -16.33
CA SER A 72 -9.84 3.96 -16.38
C SER A 72 -9.23 4.12 -17.77
N SER A 73 -8.96 5.38 -18.14
CA SER A 73 -8.13 5.72 -19.29
C SER A 73 -6.62 5.69 -18.98
N GLN A 74 -6.24 5.50 -17.72
CA GLN A 74 -4.85 5.44 -17.26
C GLN A 74 -4.34 3.99 -17.21
N ASP A 75 -3.02 3.83 -17.19
CA ASP A 75 -2.34 2.53 -17.14
C ASP A 75 -1.49 2.42 -15.87
N LEU A 76 -1.55 1.30 -15.15
CA LEU A 76 -0.78 1.14 -13.91
C LEU A 76 0.74 1.15 -14.11
N TYR A 77 1.25 0.82 -15.30
CA TYR A 77 2.68 0.82 -15.60
C TYR A 77 3.19 2.19 -16.03
N ARG A 78 2.30 3.18 -16.23
CA ARG A 78 2.67 4.51 -16.69
C ARG A 78 1.99 5.58 -15.83
N PRO A 79 2.73 6.41 -15.09
CA PRO A 79 2.15 7.58 -14.47
C PRO A 79 1.65 8.56 -15.56
N PRO A 80 0.59 9.35 -15.29
CA PRO A 80 -0.12 9.45 -14.02
C PRO A 80 -1.12 8.31 -13.79
N ASN A 81 -1.21 7.85 -12.52
CA ASN A 81 -2.25 6.93 -12.06
C ASN A 81 -2.45 7.04 -10.52
N PRO A 82 -3.57 6.54 -9.95
CA PRO A 82 -3.86 6.67 -8.52
C PRO A 82 -2.77 6.13 -7.59
N LEU A 83 -2.14 5.01 -7.96
CA LEU A 83 -1.06 4.41 -7.17
C LEU A 83 0.20 5.29 -7.19
N ALA A 84 0.57 5.82 -8.35
CA ALA A 84 1.70 6.72 -8.51
C ALA A 84 1.52 8.01 -7.71
N TYR A 85 0.32 8.60 -7.74
CA TYR A 85 0.01 9.78 -6.93
C TYR A 85 0.03 9.47 -5.43
N THR A 86 -0.61 8.38 -5.01
CA THR A 86 -0.72 7.99 -3.60
C THR A 86 0.63 7.67 -2.98
N LEU A 87 1.51 7.00 -3.73
CA LEU A 87 2.82 6.56 -3.24
C LEU A 87 3.96 7.52 -3.60
N ALA A 88 3.66 8.68 -4.18
CA ALA A 88 4.67 9.67 -4.58
C ALA A 88 5.71 9.98 -3.48
N PRO A 89 5.35 10.12 -2.18
CA PRO A 89 6.33 10.34 -1.12
C PRO A 89 7.39 9.22 -1.02
N LEU A 90 7.02 7.97 -1.33
CA LEU A 90 7.93 6.83 -1.27
C LEU A 90 8.85 6.69 -2.49
N TYR A 91 8.62 7.48 -3.54
CA TYR A 91 9.44 7.48 -4.75
C TYR A 91 10.33 8.72 -4.87
N GLN A 92 10.31 9.64 -3.90
CA GLN A 92 11.25 10.75 -3.82
C GLN A 92 12.67 10.24 -3.57
N LYS A 93 13.67 10.81 -4.27
CA LYS A 93 15.09 10.42 -4.09
C LYS A 93 15.57 10.64 -2.66
N ASP A 94 15.16 11.76 -2.08
CA ASP A 94 15.38 12.03 -0.67
C ASP A 94 14.31 11.32 0.14
N VAL A 95 14.74 10.55 1.15
CA VAL A 95 13.82 9.88 2.07
C VAL A 95 13.08 10.97 2.86
N PRO A 96 11.73 11.06 2.76
CA PRO A 96 11.02 12.12 3.45
C PRO A 96 11.17 11.93 4.97
N GLN A 97 11.56 13.00 5.64
CA GLN A 97 11.87 12.99 7.08
C GLN A 97 10.61 13.19 7.95
N ASP A 98 9.49 13.48 7.30
CA ASP A 98 8.17 13.81 7.81
C ASP A 98 7.11 12.75 7.46
N ILE A 99 7.54 11.57 6.99
CA ILE A 99 6.69 10.38 6.89
C ILE A 99 7.25 9.16 7.64
N LEU A 100 6.37 8.40 8.29
CA LEU A 100 6.60 7.05 8.78
C LEU A 100 5.99 6.08 7.76
N TYR A 101 6.71 5.03 7.36
CA TYR A 101 6.13 4.01 6.49
C TYR A 101 6.61 2.60 6.77
N VAL A 102 5.74 1.65 6.40
CA VAL A 102 5.99 0.22 6.36
C VAL A 102 5.47 -0.33 5.04
N VAL A 103 6.32 -1.10 4.36
CA VAL A 103 5.95 -1.95 3.22
C VAL A 103 6.04 -3.40 3.66
N TYR A 104 4.95 -4.13 3.50
CA TYR A 104 4.88 -5.55 3.83
C TYR A 104 4.40 -6.36 2.63
N ASN A 105 5.01 -7.52 2.39
CA ASN A 105 4.71 -8.37 1.25
C ASN A 105 5.32 -9.76 1.47
N ASP A 106 4.51 -10.82 1.47
CA ASP A 106 4.97 -12.21 1.59
C ASP A 106 5.77 -12.69 0.37
N GLN A 107 5.55 -12.06 -0.79
CA GLN A 107 6.29 -12.24 -2.04
C GLN A 107 7.12 -11.00 -2.39
N SER A 108 7.98 -10.61 -1.44
CA SER A 108 8.89 -9.47 -1.58
C SER A 108 9.82 -9.58 -2.80
N PRO A 109 10.28 -8.45 -3.37
CA PRO A 109 11.29 -8.43 -4.43
C PRO A 109 12.56 -9.21 -4.05
N ASP A 110 12.98 -9.09 -2.79
CA ASP A 110 14.14 -9.77 -2.24
C ASP A 110 13.74 -11.15 -1.69
N ARG A 111 14.25 -12.20 -2.33
CA ARG A 111 14.20 -13.64 -1.96
C ARG A 111 12.86 -14.17 -1.41
N TYR A 112 12.18 -14.97 -2.22
CA TYR A 112 11.04 -15.78 -1.81
C TYR A 112 11.52 -17.11 -1.19
N ASN A 113 11.54 -17.21 0.14
CA ASN A 113 11.96 -18.42 0.86
C ASN A 113 10.78 -19.19 1.49
N GLY A 114 9.59 -19.16 0.88
CA GLY A 114 8.43 -19.90 1.39
C GLY A 114 8.15 -19.59 2.87
N THR A 115 7.74 -18.37 3.17
CA THR A 115 7.55 -17.96 4.57
C THR A 115 6.22 -18.46 5.11
N ARG A 116 6.18 -18.87 6.39
CA ARG A 116 4.93 -19.14 7.13
C ARG A 116 4.22 -17.86 7.64
N ASN A 117 4.55 -16.72 7.04
CA ASN A 117 3.97 -15.42 7.34
C ASN A 117 2.56 -15.30 6.74
N GLY A 118 1.81 -14.29 7.16
CA GLY A 118 0.50 -14.01 6.58
C GLY A 118 0.61 -13.70 5.09
N HIS A 119 -0.30 -14.26 4.29
CA HIS A 119 -0.44 -13.98 2.86
C HIS A 119 -1.09 -12.62 2.64
N SER A 120 -0.37 -11.56 3.03
CA SER A 120 -0.84 -10.19 2.98
C SER A 120 0.26 -9.28 2.44
N LYS A 121 -0.16 -8.29 1.66
CA LYS A 121 0.71 -7.30 1.05
C LYS A 121 0.09 -5.91 1.18
N GLY A 122 0.93 -4.90 1.35
CA GLY A 122 0.45 -3.54 1.49
C GLY A 122 1.51 -2.52 1.89
N VAL A 123 1.04 -1.28 1.95
CA VAL A 123 1.79 -0.12 2.39
C VAL A 123 0.99 0.58 3.48
N VAL A 124 1.66 0.88 4.58
CA VAL A 124 1.18 1.83 5.60
C VAL A 124 2.12 3.01 5.57
N MET A 125 1.58 4.21 5.44
CA MET A 125 2.36 5.45 5.40
C MET A 125 1.59 6.53 6.15
N PHE A 126 2.23 7.25 7.06
CA PHE A 126 1.63 8.28 7.90
C PHE A 126 2.54 9.50 8.01
N ASP A 127 1.95 10.69 7.91
CA ASP A 127 2.53 11.93 8.43
C ASP A 127 2.00 12.20 9.86
N GLU A 128 2.21 13.40 10.38
CA GLU A 128 1.79 13.77 11.74
C GLU A 128 0.26 13.82 11.91
N ALA A 129 -0.49 14.01 10.83
CA ALA A 129 -1.93 14.26 10.88
C ALA A 129 -2.76 13.10 10.30
N VAL A 130 -2.35 12.56 9.15
CA VAL A 130 -3.07 11.54 8.39
C VAL A 130 -2.13 10.50 7.82
N GLY A 131 -2.71 9.39 7.39
CA GLY A 131 -1.98 8.37 6.66
C GLY A 131 -2.88 7.50 5.83
N ILE A 132 -2.25 6.58 5.10
CA ILE A 132 -2.92 5.59 4.29
C ILE A 132 -2.63 4.19 4.79
N TRP A 133 -3.59 3.31 4.55
CA TRP A 133 -3.35 1.88 4.46
C TRP A 133 -3.78 1.41 3.07
N LEU A 134 -2.79 1.05 2.24
CA LEU A 134 -2.97 0.46 0.92
C LEU A 134 -2.81 -1.05 1.03
N LEU A 135 -3.89 -1.80 0.86
CA LEU A 135 -3.87 -3.27 0.75
C LEU A 135 -3.82 -3.66 -0.72
N HIS A 136 -3.06 -4.70 -1.06
CA HIS A 136 -3.04 -5.19 -2.44
C HIS A 136 -2.73 -6.68 -2.57
N SER A 137 -2.97 -7.22 -3.76
CA SER A 137 -2.58 -8.59 -4.12
C SER A 137 -1.32 -8.68 -4.98
N ALA A 138 -0.79 -7.54 -5.48
CA ALA A 138 0.31 -7.54 -6.44
C ALA A 138 1.66 -8.04 -5.84
N PRO A 139 2.24 -9.13 -6.38
CA PRO A 139 3.55 -9.64 -5.96
C PRO A 139 4.67 -8.65 -6.31
N ARG A 140 5.73 -8.58 -5.48
CA ARG A 140 6.89 -7.69 -5.63
C ARG A 140 6.61 -6.16 -5.61
N PHE A 141 5.36 -5.75 -5.43
CA PHE A 141 5.03 -4.35 -5.16
C PHE A 141 5.17 -4.06 -3.65
N VAL A 142 5.74 -2.96 -3.16
CA VAL A 142 6.35 -1.82 -3.86
C VAL A 142 7.85 -2.07 -4.08
N GLU A 143 8.36 -1.73 -5.26
CA GLU A 143 9.78 -1.82 -5.64
C GLU A 143 10.39 -0.43 -5.87
N ASN A 144 11.71 -0.34 -5.91
CA ASN A 144 12.47 0.89 -6.19
C ASN A 144 12.11 2.09 -5.30
N LEU A 145 11.80 1.83 -4.03
CA LEU A 145 11.57 2.87 -3.02
C LEU A 145 12.74 3.85 -2.98
N HIS A 146 12.45 5.13 -3.05
CA HIS A 146 13.40 6.24 -3.16
C HIS A 146 14.28 6.24 -4.42
N GLY A 147 13.86 5.51 -5.47
CA GLY A 147 14.54 5.48 -6.77
C GLY A 147 14.34 6.72 -7.63
N GLY A 148 13.48 7.67 -7.22
CA GLY A 148 13.14 8.86 -7.99
C GLY A 148 12.06 8.67 -9.05
N VAL A 149 11.61 7.43 -9.29
CA VAL A 149 10.68 7.07 -10.36
C VAL A 149 9.72 5.99 -9.87
N TYR A 150 8.42 6.20 -10.10
CA TYR A 150 7.40 5.19 -9.85
C TYR A 150 7.58 3.98 -10.76
N THR A 151 7.55 2.77 -10.20
CA THR A 151 7.55 1.53 -10.97
C THR A 151 6.48 0.57 -10.48
N PHE A 152 5.90 -0.17 -11.42
CA PHE A 152 4.93 -1.22 -11.15
C PHE A 152 5.49 -2.55 -11.67
N PRO A 153 5.46 -3.62 -10.86
CA PRO A 153 6.21 -4.83 -11.15
C PRO A 153 5.64 -5.58 -12.36
N GLU A 154 6.49 -5.90 -13.33
CA GLU A 154 6.08 -6.57 -14.58
C GLU A 154 5.47 -7.96 -14.34
N ASN A 155 5.88 -8.66 -13.27
CA ASN A 155 5.28 -9.95 -12.89
C ASN A 155 3.83 -9.84 -12.38
N ALA A 156 3.31 -8.63 -12.16
CA ALA A 156 1.90 -8.42 -11.85
C ALA A 156 1.03 -8.27 -13.11
N ARG A 157 1.58 -8.29 -14.33
CA ARG A 157 0.83 -8.03 -15.57
C ARG A 157 -0.20 -9.10 -15.91
N GLU A 158 0.20 -10.36 -15.82
CA GLU A 158 -0.59 -11.47 -16.34
C GLU A 158 -1.92 -11.64 -15.58
N ASN A 159 -1.90 -11.59 -14.25
CA ASN A 159 -3.06 -11.84 -13.42
C ASN A 159 -3.79 -10.57 -12.99
N ALA A 160 -5.08 -10.69 -12.70
CA ALA A 160 -5.84 -9.62 -12.07
C ALA A 160 -5.28 -9.27 -10.69
N GLN A 161 -5.35 -8.00 -10.30
CA GLN A 161 -4.90 -7.52 -9.00
C GLN A 161 -5.89 -6.54 -8.41
N ILE A 162 -6.10 -6.61 -7.10
CA ILE A 162 -6.91 -5.63 -6.36
C ILE A 162 -6.01 -4.75 -5.51
N PHE A 163 -6.38 -3.47 -5.44
CA PHE A 163 -5.80 -2.47 -4.57
C PHE A 163 -6.93 -1.73 -3.85
N ILE A 164 -6.82 -1.61 -2.53
CA ILE A 164 -7.74 -0.84 -1.71
C ILE A 164 -6.91 0.13 -0.90
N CYS A 165 -7.14 1.43 -1.08
CA CYS A 165 -6.51 2.47 -0.27
C CYS A 165 -7.56 3.08 0.64
N VAL A 166 -7.23 3.25 1.91
CA VAL A 166 -8.06 3.99 2.86
C VAL A 166 -7.19 5.02 3.59
N THR A 167 -7.67 6.26 3.62
CA THR A 167 -7.08 7.36 4.39
C THR A 167 -7.59 7.30 5.82
N PHE A 168 -6.68 7.39 6.80
CA PHE A 168 -6.98 7.37 8.22
C PHE A 168 -6.39 8.58 8.94
N PRO A 169 -7.01 9.06 10.03
CA PRO A 169 -6.34 9.98 10.95
C PRO A 169 -5.16 9.28 11.63
N ALA A 170 -4.09 10.03 11.93
CA ALA A 170 -2.87 9.50 12.57
C ALA A 170 -3.11 8.79 13.92
N THR A 171 -4.22 9.10 14.60
CA THR A 171 -4.64 8.40 15.83
C THR A 171 -4.86 6.90 15.64
N GLN A 172 -5.18 6.45 14.42
CA GLN A 172 -5.41 5.03 14.11
C GLN A 172 -4.13 4.22 13.88
N LEU A 173 -2.97 4.87 13.80
CA LEU A 173 -1.69 4.23 13.52
C LEU A 173 -1.40 3.04 14.46
N ASN A 174 -1.68 3.19 15.77
CA ASN A 174 -1.44 2.12 16.74
C ASN A 174 -2.37 0.91 16.52
N ALA A 175 -3.63 1.14 16.17
CA ALA A 175 -4.58 0.07 15.89
C ALA A 175 -4.18 -0.70 14.62
N ILE A 176 -3.77 0.02 13.58
CA ILE A 176 -3.26 -0.57 12.34
C ILE A 176 -1.98 -1.37 12.60
N ALA A 177 -1.02 -0.81 13.35
CA ALA A 177 0.22 -1.51 13.70
C ALA A 177 -0.05 -2.81 14.47
N LYS A 178 -1.00 -2.79 15.42
CA LYS A 178 -1.44 -3.99 16.13
C LYS A 178 -2.05 -5.01 15.17
N GLN A 179 -2.89 -4.57 14.22
CA GLN A 179 -3.49 -5.46 13.23
C GLN A 179 -2.45 -6.11 12.31
N LEU A 180 -1.45 -5.36 11.84
CA LEU A 180 -0.34 -5.89 11.04
C LEU A 180 0.44 -6.99 11.76
N ARG A 181 0.66 -6.83 13.07
CA ARG A 181 1.29 -7.84 13.93
C ARG A 181 0.42 -9.09 14.05
N MET A 182 -0.89 -8.91 14.29
CA MET A 182 -1.83 -10.02 14.45
C MET A 182 -1.99 -10.88 13.19
N GLN A 183 -1.89 -10.26 12.01
CA GLN A 183 -1.96 -10.97 10.73
C GLN A 183 -0.60 -11.53 10.26
N TYR A 184 0.48 -11.37 11.03
CA TYR A 184 1.83 -11.81 10.67
C TYR A 184 2.29 -11.26 9.32
N ALA A 185 2.06 -9.97 9.08
CA ALA A 185 2.55 -9.31 7.87
C ALA A 185 4.08 -9.49 7.75
N LYS A 186 4.59 -9.88 6.59
CA LYS A 186 6.04 -9.95 6.36
C LYS A 186 6.58 -8.56 6.03
N ARG A 187 7.35 -7.93 6.92
CA ARG A 187 8.02 -6.66 6.60
C ARG A 187 9.02 -6.85 5.47
N VAL A 188 8.94 -5.97 4.48
CA VAL A 188 9.97 -5.83 3.43
C VAL A 188 10.86 -4.63 3.73
N ARG A 189 10.24 -3.47 3.99
CA ARG A 189 10.98 -2.23 4.24
C ARG A 189 10.21 -1.33 5.21
N GLN A 190 10.95 -0.49 5.92
CA GLN A 190 10.39 0.56 6.75
C GLN A 190 11.29 1.79 6.69
N GLY A 191 10.69 2.96 6.82
CA GLY A 191 11.37 4.23 7.01
C GLY A 191 10.67 5.01 8.11
N ILE A 192 11.43 5.81 8.84
CA ILE A 192 10.94 6.52 10.02
C ILE A 192 11.01 8.02 9.71
N LEU A 193 10.01 8.74 10.22
CA LEU A 193 10.16 10.13 10.63
C LEU A 193 11.50 10.26 11.36
N ASN A 194 12.25 11.35 11.13
CA ASN A 194 13.47 11.65 11.87
C ASN A 194 13.43 11.06 13.29
N GLY A 195 14.48 10.33 13.69
CA GLY A 195 14.58 9.58 14.96
C GLY A 195 14.45 10.41 16.24
N ASP A 196 13.86 11.59 16.15
CA ASP A 196 13.41 12.42 17.24
C ASP A 196 12.18 11.80 17.92
N ALA A 197 12.45 11.12 19.04
CA ALA A 197 11.45 10.56 19.95
C ALA A 197 10.52 11.61 20.59
N THR A 198 10.74 12.89 20.32
CA THR A 198 9.96 13.98 20.90
C THR A 198 8.77 14.44 20.05
N LYS A 199 8.64 14.00 18.79
CA LYS A 199 7.49 14.36 17.95
C LYS A 199 6.21 13.67 18.44
N THR A 200 5.19 14.50 18.69
CA THR A 200 3.88 14.09 19.19
C THR A 200 2.79 14.31 18.13
N ARG A 201 1.76 13.47 18.15
CA ARG A 201 0.52 13.65 17.39
C ARG A 201 -0.22 14.91 17.88
N PRO A 202 -1.24 15.39 17.15
CA PRO A 202 -2.09 16.49 17.61
C PRO A 202 -2.74 16.27 19.00
N ASP A 203 -2.85 15.02 19.45
CA ASP A 203 -3.34 14.63 20.78
C ASP A 203 -2.25 14.57 21.88
N GLY A 204 -1.00 14.94 21.56
CA GLY A 204 0.13 14.92 22.48
C GLY A 204 0.81 13.56 22.67
N SER A 205 0.30 12.48 22.06
CA SER A 205 0.92 11.15 22.16
C SER A 205 2.13 11.01 21.23
N PRO A 206 3.19 10.25 21.59
CA PRO A 206 4.33 10.05 20.71
C PRO A 206 3.93 9.46 19.34
N LEU A 207 4.42 10.06 18.25
CA LEU A 207 4.28 9.49 16.90
C LEU A 207 5.06 8.16 16.76
N GLN A 208 6.11 7.98 17.57
CA GLN A 208 6.83 6.71 17.73
C GLN A 208 5.95 5.66 18.44
N GLY A 209 5.01 5.10 17.68
CA GLY A 209 4.16 4.00 18.12
C GLY A 209 4.78 2.62 17.89
N GLN A 210 3.94 1.59 18.04
CA GLN A 210 4.29 0.16 17.83
C GLN A 210 4.88 -0.15 16.44
N LEU A 211 4.75 0.72 15.45
CA LEU A 211 5.31 0.47 14.13
C LEU A 211 6.85 0.52 14.13
N HIS A 212 7.48 1.36 14.98
CA HIS A 212 8.94 1.46 15.11
C HIS A 212 9.55 0.19 15.72
N THR A 213 8.89 -0.36 16.75
CA THR A 213 9.34 -1.58 17.44
C THR A 213 8.89 -2.85 16.75
N TRP A 214 8.14 -2.74 15.63
CA TRP A 214 7.80 -3.91 14.86
C TRP A 214 9.09 -4.50 14.31
N THR A 215 9.29 -5.78 14.55
CA THR A 215 10.37 -6.57 14.00
C THR A 215 9.73 -7.83 13.41
N ASN A 216 10.37 -8.44 12.42
CA ASN A 216 9.99 -9.77 11.95
C ASN A 216 10.43 -10.83 12.98
N ASP A 217 10.36 -10.57 14.29
CA ASP A 217 10.96 -11.45 15.29
C ASP A 217 10.24 -12.80 15.29
N GLU A 218 10.94 -13.78 14.71
CA GLU A 218 10.54 -15.17 14.57
C GLU A 218 10.29 -15.84 15.93
N THR A 219 10.76 -15.27 17.04
CA THR A 219 10.57 -15.84 18.38
C THR A 219 9.12 -15.76 18.87
N GLU A 220 8.45 -14.62 18.70
CA GLU A 220 7.03 -14.45 19.06
C GLU A 220 6.13 -15.36 18.20
N TYR A 221 6.50 -15.55 16.93
CA TYR A 221 5.87 -16.52 16.04
C TYR A 221 6.12 -17.98 16.49
N ARG A 222 7.37 -18.36 16.78
CA ARG A 222 7.73 -19.73 17.24
C ARG A 222 6.99 -20.12 18.51
N GLN A 223 6.83 -19.20 19.46
CA GLN A 223 6.06 -19.44 20.67
C GLN A 223 4.59 -19.79 20.37
N ARG A 224 3.98 -19.16 19.35
CA ARG A 224 2.59 -19.44 18.95
C ARG A 224 2.44 -20.65 18.02
N ASP A 225 3.38 -20.93 17.12
CA ASP A 225 3.39 -22.18 16.35
C ASP A 225 3.55 -23.38 17.30
N GLN A 226 4.43 -23.26 18.30
CA GLN A 226 4.58 -24.26 19.35
C GLN A 226 3.30 -24.43 20.18
N SER A 227 2.56 -23.36 20.48
CA SER A 227 1.28 -23.47 21.20
C SER A 227 0.17 -24.08 20.35
N ARG A 228 0.10 -23.79 19.04
CA ARG A 228 -0.83 -24.44 18.08
C ARG A 228 -0.53 -25.92 17.89
N ARG A 229 0.74 -26.31 17.75
CA ARG A 229 1.12 -27.73 17.65
C ARG A 229 0.76 -28.52 18.91
N LYS A 230 0.80 -27.88 20.08
CA LYS A 230 0.37 -28.48 21.34
C LYS A 230 -1.17 -28.58 21.48
N THR A 231 -1.95 -27.92 20.63
CA THR A 231 -3.42 -27.85 20.71
C THR A 231 -4.14 -28.54 19.55
N ILE A 232 -3.47 -29.36 18.74
CA ILE A 232 -4.16 -30.27 17.82
C ILE A 232 -4.53 -31.54 18.61
N PRO A 233 -5.79 -31.74 19.05
CA PRO A 233 -6.22 -33.06 19.47
C PRO A 233 -6.12 -34.02 18.28
N GLN A 234 -5.66 -35.23 18.53
CA GLN A 234 -5.44 -36.35 17.60
C GLN A 234 -6.73 -36.87 16.90
N ARG A 235 -7.74 -36.03 16.68
CA ARG A 235 -9.09 -36.43 16.29
C ARG A 235 -9.39 -36.10 14.83
N CYS A 236 -8.58 -36.65 13.93
CA CYS A 236 -8.88 -36.76 12.49
C CYS A 236 -8.23 -38.04 11.95
N GLN A 237 -8.53 -39.18 12.57
CA GLN A 237 -8.36 -40.50 11.95
C GLN A 237 -9.55 -41.36 12.38
N GLU A 238 -10.68 -41.22 11.69
CA GLU A 238 -11.70 -42.27 11.68
C GLU A 238 -12.55 -42.10 10.42
N GLY A 239 -12.41 -43.06 9.54
CA GLY A 239 -13.02 -43.11 8.22
C GLY A 239 -12.57 -44.37 7.51
N GLN A 240 -12.74 -45.53 8.16
CA GLN A 240 -12.74 -46.80 7.43
C GLN A 240 -14.11 -46.96 6.75
N PRO A 241 -14.17 -47.32 5.45
CA PRO A 241 -15.42 -47.66 4.81
C PRO A 241 -15.86 -49.04 5.27
N GLY A 242 -17.08 -49.14 5.79
CA GLY A 242 -17.73 -50.42 6.07
C GLY A 242 -18.01 -51.19 4.77
N SER A 243 -17.63 -52.47 4.78
CA SER A 243 -18.11 -53.53 3.87
C SER A 243 -19.26 -54.27 4.51
#